data_AF-A0A2S8PR22-F1
#
_entry.id   AF-A0A2S8PR22-F1
#
_cell.length_a   1.000
_cell.length_b   1.000
_cell.length_c   1.000
_cell.angle_alpha   90.00
_cell.angle_beta   90.00
_cell.angle_gamma   90.00
#
_symmetry.space_group_name_H-M   'P 1'
#
loop_
_entity.id
_entity.type
_entity.pdbx_description
1 polymer ?
#
loop_
_entity_poly.entity_id
_entity_poly.type
_entity_poly.pdbx_seq_one_letter_code
_entity_poly.pdbx_strand_id
1 'polypeptide(L)'
;MRVTVEEKEARYAGWPDRVKHARLVRSGISSLLLPEEDAAARESARYRRRYAVNVASLQAVDLKRVEGSADGLRVPVGSAHAGEAPLIGLYARLEKAAVRALYTLGLDSGEVVLASSGERKFGVERVTPSSGIKDPRIKARYDRAETELARRLRREEEEGIRLVMGMDPEFVLVDAGSNEMVPASRFLDREGEVGCDAVHGEGFTTFPIAELRPDPSGDPTGLLKRLMFTMQAAGRMIGDRSLIWQAGGMPRPGLPLGGHLHFSGIVLTPELLRALDNYLTLPVSLLE
;
A
#
# COMPACT_ATOMS: atom_id res chain seq x y z
N MET A 1 -20.83 13.13 8.23
CA MET A 1 -21.72 11.96 8.44
C MET A 1 -20.90 10.71 8.15
N ARG A 2 -20.74 9.78 9.11
CA ARG A 2 -20.01 8.52 8.86
C ARG A 2 -20.90 7.64 7.98
N VAL A 3 -20.40 7.23 6.81
CA VAL A 3 -21.11 6.31 5.91
C VAL A 3 -21.10 4.92 6.53
N THR A 4 -22.28 4.30 6.67
CA THR A 4 -22.40 2.97 7.28
C THR A 4 -21.83 1.88 6.36
N VAL A 5 -21.55 0.70 6.92
CA VAL A 5 -21.13 -0.47 6.12
C VAL A 5 -22.20 -0.80 5.09
N GLU A 6 -23.48 -0.77 5.48
CA GLU A 6 -24.62 -1.04 4.60
C GLU A 6 -24.70 -0.07 3.43
N GLU A 7 -24.49 1.23 3.67
CA GLU A 7 -24.46 2.25 2.61
C GLU A 7 -23.29 2.03 1.63
N LYS A 8 -22.11 1.67 2.14
CA LYS A 8 -20.93 1.35 1.32
C LYS A 8 -21.20 0.12 0.43
N GLU A 9 -21.77 -0.93 1.00
CA GLU A 9 -22.09 -2.17 0.29
C GLU A 9 -23.22 -1.97 -0.73
N ALA A 10 -24.26 -1.21 -0.39
CA ALA A 10 -25.33 -0.85 -1.32
C ALA A 10 -24.79 -0.06 -2.52
N ARG A 11 -23.89 0.91 -2.27
CA ARG A 11 -23.21 1.65 -3.34
C ARG A 11 -22.37 0.74 -4.24
N TYR A 12 -21.62 -0.19 -3.65
CA TYR A 12 -20.86 -1.18 -4.40
C TYR A 12 -21.76 -2.09 -5.25
N ALA A 13 -22.87 -2.56 -4.69
CA ALA A 13 -23.85 -3.41 -5.36
C ALA A 13 -24.52 -2.69 -6.54
N GLY A 14 -24.76 -1.37 -6.42
CA GLY A 14 -25.33 -0.54 -7.48
C GLY A 14 -24.40 -0.27 -8.67
N TRP A 15 -23.10 -0.56 -8.56
CA TRP A 15 -22.18 -0.37 -9.68
C TRP A 15 -22.21 -1.54 -10.68
N PRO A 16 -22.34 -1.26 -11.99
CA PRO A 16 -22.08 -2.25 -13.03
C PRO A 16 -20.65 -2.78 -12.96
N ASP A 17 -20.42 -4.02 -13.37
CA ASP A 17 -19.08 -4.63 -13.30
C ASP A 17 -18.02 -3.89 -14.13
N ARG A 18 -18.43 -3.24 -15.24
CA ARG A 18 -17.56 -2.32 -15.99
C ARG A 18 -17.02 -1.15 -15.16
N VAL A 19 -17.83 -0.62 -14.23
CA VAL A 19 -17.44 0.49 -13.34
C VAL A 19 -16.47 -0.02 -12.28
N LYS A 20 -16.75 -1.18 -11.69
CA LYS A 20 -15.85 -1.85 -10.73
C LYS A 20 -14.50 -2.17 -11.37
N HIS A 21 -14.52 -2.75 -12.58
CA HIS A 21 -13.33 -3.03 -13.38
C HIS A 21 -12.51 -1.76 -13.64
N ALA A 22 -13.15 -0.71 -14.17
CA ALA A 22 -12.45 0.54 -14.48
C ALA A 22 -11.84 1.22 -13.24
N ARG A 23 -12.50 1.13 -12.07
CA ARG A 23 -11.95 1.61 -10.80
C ARG A 23 -10.68 0.87 -10.40
N LEU A 24 -10.70 -0.46 -10.46
CA LEU A 24 -9.52 -1.29 -10.15
C LEU A 24 -8.34 -0.95 -11.09
N VAL A 25 -8.59 -0.92 -12.40
CA VAL A 25 -7.56 -0.64 -13.41
C VAL A 25 -6.94 0.75 -13.21
N ARG A 26 -7.74 1.80 -12.99
CA ARG A 26 -7.22 3.15 -12.71
C ARG A 26 -6.38 3.23 -11.44
N SER A 27 -6.67 2.40 -10.44
CA SER A 27 -5.85 2.29 -9.23
C SER A 27 -4.62 1.39 -9.40
N GLY A 28 -4.29 0.97 -10.63
CA GLY A 28 -3.16 0.09 -10.92
C GLY A 28 -3.35 -1.34 -10.40
N ILE A 29 -4.60 -1.79 -10.25
CA ILE A 29 -4.96 -3.13 -9.81
C ILE A 29 -5.44 -3.93 -11.02
N SER A 30 -4.79 -5.07 -11.30
CA SER A 30 -5.23 -5.97 -12.36
C SER A 30 -6.65 -6.50 -12.05
N SER A 31 -7.55 -6.42 -13.02
CA SER A 31 -8.96 -6.80 -12.87
C SER A 31 -9.34 -7.84 -13.91
N LEU A 32 -9.94 -8.93 -13.42
CA LEU A 32 -10.48 -10.06 -14.17
C LEU A 32 -11.99 -10.18 -13.94
N LEU A 33 -12.65 -9.07 -13.56
CA LEU A 33 -14.09 -9.02 -13.30
C LEU A 33 -14.94 -9.18 -14.57
N LEU A 34 -14.39 -8.77 -15.71
CA LEU A 34 -15.03 -8.93 -17.01
C LEU A 34 -14.58 -10.26 -17.63
N PRO A 35 -15.49 -10.99 -18.29
CA PRO A 35 -15.13 -12.24 -18.94
C PRO A 35 -14.14 -11.99 -20.08
N GLU A 36 -13.16 -12.87 -20.22
CA GLU A 36 -12.23 -12.86 -21.35
C GLU A 36 -13.03 -13.04 -22.65
N GLU A 37 -12.80 -12.21 -23.66
CA GLU A 37 -13.52 -12.30 -24.94
C GLU A 37 -12.96 -13.42 -25.82
N ASP A 38 -11.66 -13.70 -25.72
CA ASP A 38 -10.94 -14.69 -26.50
C ASP A 38 -11.09 -16.12 -25.92
N ALA A 39 -11.38 -17.10 -26.79
CA ALA A 39 -11.49 -18.51 -26.43
C ALA A 39 -10.20 -19.10 -25.84
N ALA A 40 -9.03 -18.73 -26.35
CA ALA A 40 -7.74 -19.19 -25.83
C ALA A 40 -7.43 -18.59 -24.45
N ALA A 41 -7.82 -17.34 -24.23
CA ALA A 41 -7.71 -16.69 -22.92
C ALA A 41 -8.67 -17.33 -21.89
N ARG A 42 -9.88 -17.71 -22.31
CA ARG A 42 -10.83 -18.47 -21.46
C ARG A 42 -10.31 -19.83 -21.05
N GLU A 43 -9.67 -20.55 -21.96
CA GLU A 43 -9.07 -21.85 -21.67
C GLU A 43 -7.91 -21.70 -20.66
N SER A 44 -7.02 -20.73 -20.90
CA SER A 44 -5.94 -20.39 -19.97
C SER A 44 -6.45 -19.94 -18.60
N ALA A 45 -7.60 -19.25 -18.54
CA ALA A 45 -8.23 -18.80 -17.30
C ALA A 45 -8.73 -19.96 -16.40
N ARG A 46 -9.02 -21.14 -16.98
CA ARG A 46 -9.42 -22.32 -16.20
C ARG A 46 -8.30 -22.83 -15.32
N TYR A 47 -7.07 -22.76 -15.79
CA TYR A 47 -5.88 -23.28 -15.11
C TYR A 47 -5.19 -22.26 -14.18
N ARG A 48 -5.77 -21.06 -14.01
CA ARG A 48 -5.24 -20.05 -13.09
C ARG A 48 -5.34 -20.54 -11.63
N ARG A 49 -4.26 -20.36 -10.86
CA ARG A 49 -4.29 -20.56 -9.41
C ARG A 49 -5.10 -19.45 -8.77
N ARG A 50 -6.04 -19.81 -7.90
CA ARG A 50 -6.90 -18.85 -7.19
C ARG A 50 -6.65 -18.86 -5.69
N TYR A 51 -6.80 -17.69 -5.10
CA TYR A 51 -6.69 -17.46 -3.67
C TYR A 51 -7.88 -16.63 -3.23
N ALA A 52 -8.58 -17.06 -2.20
CA ALA A 52 -9.59 -16.25 -1.55
C ALA A 52 -8.99 -15.65 -0.29
N VAL A 53 -9.05 -14.33 -0.20
CA VAL A 53 -8.56 -13.55 0.93
C VAL A 53 -9.76 -12.85 1.56
N ASN A 54 -10.02 -13.14 2.83
CA ASN A 54 -11.01 -12.42 3.62
C ASN A 54 -10.30 -11.31 4.37
N VAL A 55 -10.76 -10.08 4.18
CA VAL A 55 -10.17 -8.89 4.78
C VAL A 55 -11.22 -8.23 5.66
N ALA A 56 -10.85 -7.91 6.90
CA ALA A 56 -11.64 -7.07 7.79
C ALA A 56 -10.84 -5.80 8.12
N SER A 57 -11.41 -4.63 7.83
CA SER A 57 -10.85 -3.33 8.25
C SER A 57 -9.35 -3.16 7.95
N LEU A 58 -8.97 -3.38 6.68
CA LEU A 58 -7.59 -3.30 6.14
C LEU A 58 -6.64 -4.44 6.52
N GLN A 59 -7.11 -5.50 7.18
CA GLN A 59 -6.27 -6.65 7.57
C GLN A 59 -6.86 -7.97 7.08
N ALA A 60 -6.04 -8.88 6.56
CA ALA A 60 -6.51 -10.21 6.22
C ALA A 60 -6.82 -11.02 7.49
N VAL A 61 -8.02 -11.60 7.56
CA VAL A 61 -8.47 -12.46 8.66
C VAL A 61 -8.48 -13.94 8.29
N ASP A 62 -8.49 -14.26 7.00
CA ASP A 62 -8.36 -15.62 6.47
C ASP A 62 -7.82 -15.60 5.04
N LEU A 63 -7.03 -16.62 4.71
CA LEU A 63 -6.53 -16.84 3.36
C LEU A 63 -6.57 -18.33 3.04
N LYS A 64 -7.15 -18.66 1.88
CA LYS A 64 -7.20 -20.02 1.36
C LYS A 64 -6.85 -20.06 -0.12
N ARG A 65 -6.13 -21.10 -0.54
CA ARG A 65 -6.05 -21.45 -1.96
C ARG A 65 -7.39 -22.07 -2.37
N VAL A 66 -7.93 -21.62 -3.49
CA VAL A 66 -9.19 -22.12 -4.05
C VAL A 66 -8.85 -22.85 -5.34
N GLU A 67 -8.90 -24.17 -5.32
CA GLU A 67 -8.88 -24.98 -6.54
C GLU A 67 -10.30 -25.39 -6.92
N GLY A 68 -10.48 -25.85 -8.16
CA GLY A 68 -11.77 -26.27 -8.72
C GLY A 68 -12.50 -27.41 -7.98
N SER A 69 -11.99 -27.94 -6.87
CA SER A 69 -12.77 -28.77 -5.94
C SER A 69 -12.24 -28.72 -4.50
N ALA A 70 -13.17 -28.49 -3.59
CA ALA A 70 -13.29 -28.84 -2.17
C ALA A 70 -12.17 -29.66 -1.47
N ASP A 71 -10.96 -29.11 -1.31
CA ASP A 71 -10.24 -29.15 -0.02
C ASP A 71 -8.98 -28.27 -0.09
N GLY A 72 -9.18 -26.97 0.17
CA GLY A 72 -8.09 -26.01 0.27
C GLY A 72 -7.55 -25.95 1.68
N LEU A 73 -6.22 -26.01 1.83
CA LEU A 73 -5.53 -25.66 3.08
C LEU A 73 -5.97 -24.24 3.49
N ARG A 74 -6.68 -24.14 4.61
CA ARG A 74 -7.08 -22.87 5.23
C ARG A 74 -5.99 -22.47 6.21
N VAL A 75 -5.22 -21.45 5.88
CA VAL A 75 -4.20 -20.92 6.79
C VAL A 75 -4.80 -19.70 7.48
N PRO A 76 -5.04 -19.75 8.80
CA PRO A 76 -5.39 -18.54 9.54
C PRO A 76 -4.28 -17.52 9.35
N VAL A 77 -4.63 -16.30 8.91
CA VAL A 77 -3.66 -15.21 8.85
C VAL A 77 -3.45 -14.73 10.28
N GLY A 78 -2.46 -15.32 10.96
CA GLY A 78 -1.84 -14.74 12.15
C GLY A 78 -0.73 -13.80 11.71
N SER A 79 -0.59 -12.65 12.36
CA SER A 79 0.50 -11.70 12.12
C SER A 79 1.83 -12.45 12.03
N ALA A 80 2.40 -12.52 10.82
CA ALA A 80 3.44 -13.47 10.48
C ALA A 80 4.68 -13.27 11.37
N HIS A 81 4.95 -14.22 12.26
CA HIS A 81 6.23 -14.36 12.93
C HIS A 81 6.90 -15.64 12.43
N ALA A 82 8.02 -15.43 11.71
CA ALA A 82 9.11 -16.33 11.33
C ALA A 82 8.78 -17.83 11.20
N GLY A 83 8.72 -18.33 9.95
CA GLY A 83 8.70 -19.78 9.69
C GLY A 83 9.00 -20.20 8.25
N GLU A 84 8.43 -19.54 7.23
CA GLU A 84 8.59 -19.93 5.82
C GLU A 84 8.64 -18.69 4.90
N ALA A 85 9.82 -18.09 4.74
CA ALA A 85 10.01 -16.80 4.06
C ALA A 85 9.34 -16.65 2.67
N PRO A 86 9.33 -17.67 1.77
CA PRO A 86 8.69 -17.55 0.46
C PRO A 86 7.15 -17.46 0.54
N LEU A 87 6.55 -18.19 1.49
CA LEU A 87 5.10 -18.20 1.69
C LEU A 87 4.65 -16.92 2.40
N ILE A 88 5.44 -16.42 3.35
CA ILE A 88 5.23 -15.10 3.97
C ILE A 88 5.19 -13.99 2.91
N GLY A 89 6.14 -14.00 1.97
CA GLY A 89 6.18 -13.03 0.87
C GLY A 89 4.97 -13.12 -0.06
N LEU A 90 4.48 -14.33 -0.38
CA LEU A 90 3.26 -14.51 -1.17
C LEU A 90 2.02 -14.01 -0.41
N TYR A 91 1.86 -14.36 0.87
CA TYR A 91 0.71 -13.96 1.67
C TYR A 91 0.61 -12.44 1.83
N ALA A 92 1.71 -11.78 2.16
CA ALA A 92 1.76 -10.32 2.25
C ALA A 92 1.33 -9.64 0.94
N ARG A 93 1.68 -10.23 -0.21
CA ARG A 93 1.29 -9.71 -1.53
C ARG A 93 -0.18 -9.94 -1.84
N LEU A 94 -0.74 -11.10 -1.48
CA LEU A 94 -2.16 -11.41 -1.63
C LEU A 94 -3.03 -10.53 -0.72
N GLU A 95 -2.63 -10.36 0.54
CA GLU A 95 -3.28 -9.45 1.48
C GLU A 95 -3.25 -8.01 0.96
N LYS A 96 -2.06 -7.49 0.60
CA LYS A 96 -1.93 -6.13 0.04
C LYS A 96 -2.82 -5.94 -1.19
N ALA A 97 -2.90 -6.94 -2.09
CA ALA A 97 -3.75 -6.87 -3.27
C ALA A 97 -5.25 -6.86 -2.90
N ALA A 98 -5.67 -7.71 -1.97
CA ALA A 98 -7.07 -7.79 -1.52
C ALA A 98 -7.52 -6.53 -0.77
N VAL A 99 -6.69 -6.01 0.14
CA VAL A 99 -6.94 -4.77 0.88
C VAL A 99 -7.10 -3.61 -0.09
N ARG A 100 -6.16 -3.44 -1.04
CA ARG A 100 -6.25 -2.39 -2.07
C ARG A 100 -7.51 -2.53 -2.92
N ALA A 101 -7.88 -3.76 -3.32
CA ALA A 101 -9.06 -4.00 -4.14
C ALA A 101 -10.35 -3.57 -3.43
N LEU A 102 -10.56 -4.01 -2.17
CA LEU A 102 -11.74 -3.61 -1.39
C LEU A 102 -11.77 -2.10 -1.17
N TYR A 103 -10.63 -1.52 -0.79
CA TYR A 103 -10.53 -0.09 -0.54
C TYR A 103 -10.88 0.74 -1.78
N THR A 104 -10.32 0.42 -2.95
CA THR A 104 -10.64 1.05 -4.25
C THR A 104 -12.13 0.90 -4.62
N LEU A 105 -12.74 -0.22 -4.25
CA LEU A 105 -14.17 -0.48 -4.45
C LEU A 105 -15.05 0.13 -3.34
N GLY A 106 -14.46 0.87 -2.39
CA GLY A 106 -15.18 1.56 -1.33
C GLY A 106 -15.72 0.65 -0.23
N LEU A 107 -15.20 -0.57 -0.13
CA LEU A 107 -15.53 -1.56 0.90
C LEU A 107 -14.45 -1.58 1.98
N ASP A 108 -14.84 -1.81 3.24
CA ASP A 108 -13.91 -1.97 4.37
C ASP A 108 -13.53 -3.43 4.60
N SER A 109 -14.46 -4.33 4.27
CA SER A 109 -14.42 -5.73 4.63
C SER A 109 -15.06 -6.59 3.53
N GLY A 110 -14.54 -7.79 3.29
CA GLY A 110 -15.06 -8.72 2.30
C GLY A 110 -14.08 -9.80 1.82
N GLU A 111 -14.57 -10.75 1.03
CA GLU A 111 -13.76 -11.75 0.33
C GLU A 111 -13.33 -11.22 -1.04
N VAL A 112 -12.04 -11.28 -1.33
CA VAL A 112 -11.47 -11.06 -2.65
C VAL A 112 -10.91 -12.38 -3.17
N VAL A 113 -11.38 -12.80 -4.34
CA VAL A 113 -10.77 -13.89 -5.10
C VAL A 113 -9.76 -13.31 -6.07
N LEU A 114 -8.51 -13.68 -5.86
CA LEU A 114 -7.35 -13.31 -6.67
C LEU A 114 -6.93 -14.50 -7.52
N ALA A 115 -6.74 -14.29 -8.81
CA ALA A 115 -6.22 -15.29 -9.73
C ALA A 115 -4.83 -14.90 -10.26
N SER A 116 -3.95 -15.88 -10.45
CA SER A 116 -2.65 -15.66 -11.08
C SER A 116 -2.82 -15.09 -12.50
N SER A 117 -2.15 -13.98 -12.81
CA SER A 117 -2.25 -13.26 -14.08
C SER A 117 -0.83 -12.94 -14.59
N GLY A 118 -0.13 -13.93 -15.14
CA GLY A 118 1.25 -13.79 -15.62
C GLY A 118 2.32 -13.92 -14.53
N GLU A 119 3.56 -13.53 -14.84
CA GLU A 119 4.69 -13.67 -13.90
C GLU A 119 4.50 -12.81 -12.65
N ARG A 120 4.26 -13.49 -11.52
CA ARG A 120 4.12 -12.88 -10.20
C ARG A 120 3.08 -11.76 -10.14
N LYS A 121 1.99 -11.77 -10.90
CA LYS A 121 0.89 -10.80 -10.73
C LYS A 121 -0.42 -11.51 -10.41
N PHE A 122 -1.27 -10.83 -9.66
CA PHE A 122 -2.61 -11.31 -9.31
C PHE A 122 -3.65 -10.33 -9.82
N GLY A 123 -4.70 -10.87 -10.45
CA GLY A 123 -5.87 -10.11 -10.88
C GLY A 123 -7.07 -10.39 -9.99
N VAL A 124 -7.91 -9.38 -9.76
CA VAL A 124 -9.15 -9.49 -9.00
C VAL A 124 -10.23 -10.14 -9.87
N GLU A 125 -10.61 -11.38 -9.55
CA GLU A 125 -11.61 -12.16 -10.29
C GLU A 125 -13.01 -12.01 -9.69
N ARG A 126 -13.12 -11.91 -8.36
CA ARG A 126 -14.41 -11.75 -7.68
C ARG A 126 -14.25 -11.00 -6.36
N VAL A 127 -15.24 -10.19 -6.03
CA VAL A 127 -15.34 -9.48 -4.74
C VAL A 127 -16.71 -9.72 -4.14
N THR A 128 -16.73 -10.19 -2.89
CA THR A 128 -17.95 -10.44 -2.11
C THR A 128 -17.90 -9.59 -0.85
N PRO A 129 -18.84 -8.64 -0.65
CA PRO A 129 -18.93 -7.87 0.59
C PRO A 129 -19.09 -8.77 1.82
N SER A 130 -18.77 -8.26 3.01
CA SER A 130 -18.79 -9.06 4.24
C SER A 130 -20.19 -9.57 4.58
N SER A 131 -21.24 -8.82 4.25
CA SER A 131 -22.64 -9.28 4.39
C SER A 131 -22.99 -10.50 3.53
N GLY A 132 -22.27 -10.71 2.42
CA GLY A 132 -22.45 -11.84 1.51
C GLY A 132 -21.77 -13.13 1.98
N ILE A 133 -20.99 -13.09 3.06
CA ILE A 133 -20.22 -14.24 3.56
C ILE A 133 -21.13 -15.16 4.39
N LYS A 134 -21.29 -16.39 3.91
CA LYS A 134 -22.19 -17.38 4.52
C LYS A 134 -21.50 -18.39 5.45
N ASP A 135 -20.18 -18.60 5.32
CA ASP A 135 -19.45 -19.58 6.16
C ASP A 135 -19.36 -19.07 7.61
N PRO A 136 -19.99 -19.74 8.60
CA PRO A 136 -20.00 -19.30 9.98
C PRO A 136 -18.60 -19.18 10.61
N ARG A 137 -17.65 -20.01 10.17
CA ARG A 137 -16.27 -19.99 10.68
C ARG A 137 -15.55 -18.71 10.23
N ILE A 138 -15.82 -18.27 9.01
CA ILE A 138 -15.27 -17.02 8.48
C ILE A 138 -15.96 -15.83 9.12
N LYS A 139 -17.29 -15.87 9.28
CA LYS A 139 -18.04 -14.82 9.97
C LYS A 139 -17.53 -14.58 11.40
N ALA A 140 -17.25 -15.65 12.16
CA ALA A 140 -16.66 -15.54 13.49
C ALA A 140 -15.28 -14.84 13.50
N ARG A 141 -14.51 -14.91 12.41
CA ARG A 141 -13.23 -14.19 12.29
C ARG A 141 -13.43 -12.71 12.01
N TYR A 142 -14.42 -12.34 11.18
CA TYR A 142 -14.84 -10.95 11.03
C TYR A 142 -15.31 -10.37 12.37
N ASP A 143 -16.20 -11.07 13.07
CA ASP A 143 -16.73 -10.63 14.37
C ASP A 143 -15.60 -10.42 15.41
N ARG A 144 -14.58 -11.29 15.39
CA ARG A 144 -13.38 -11.14 16.23
C ARG A 144 -12.55 -9.91 15.85
N ALA A 145 -12.28 -9.71 14.55
CA ALA A 145 -11.50 -8.57 14.08
C ALA A 145 -12.17 -7.23 14.39
N GLU A 146 -13.49 -7.15 14.20
CA GLU A 146 -14.29 -5.96 14.56
C GLU A 146 -14.27 -5.71 16.08
N THR A 147 -14.39 -6.77 16.89
CA THR A 147 -14.28 -6.65 18.36
C THR A 147 -12.90 -6.15 18.77
N GLU A 148 -11.84 -6.64 18.13
CA GLU A 148 -10.47 -6.21 18.42
C GLU A 148 -10.23 -4.75 18.00
N LEU A 149 -10.69 -4.35 16.82
CA LEU A 149 -10.62 -2.97 16.37
C LEU A 149 -11.38 -2.03 17.32
N ALA A 150 -12.60 -2.39 17.71
CA ALA A 150 -13.40 -1.62 18.65
C ALA A 150 -12.71 -1.46 20.01
N ARG A 151 -12.01 -2.50 20.49
CA ARG A 151 -11.21 -2.42 21.72
C ARG A 151 -10.03 -1.46 21.56
N ARG A 152 -9.29 -1.53 20.45
CA ARG A 152 -8.16 -0.61 20.17
C ARG A 152 -8.64 0.84 20.10
N LEU A 153 -9.77 1.11 19.44
CA LEU A 153 -10.36 2.44 19.35
C LEU A 153 -10.82 2.98 20.70
N ARG A 154 -11.50 2.17 21.53
CA ARG A 154 -11.87 2.58 22.90
C ARG A 154 -10.65 2.90 23.74
N ARG A 155 -9.61 2.09 23.63
CA ARG A 155 -8.35 2.32 24.33
C ARG A 155 -7.70 3.64 23.91
N GLU A 156 -7.69 3.93 22.61
CA GLU A 156 -7.21 5.21 22.08
C GLU A 156 -8.05 6.40 22.59
N GLU A 157 -9.37 6.24 22.70
CA GLU A 157 -10.27 7.26 23.25
C GLU A 157 -10.02 7.50 24.75
N GLU A 158 -9.76 6.44 25.51
CA GLU A 158 -9.48 6.50 26.96
C GLU A 158 -8.07 7.03 27.28
N GLU A 159 -7.05 6.57 26.55
CA GLU A 159 -5.63 6.90 26.80
C GLU A 159 -5.17 8.16 26.05
N GLY A 160 -5.95 8.61 25.06
CA GLY A 160 -5.62 9.68 24.13
C GLY A 160 -4.69 9.26 23.00
N ILE A 161 -4.74 10.01 21.89
CA ILE A 161 -3.87 9.78 20.73
C ILE A 161 -2.45 10.25 21.05
N ARG A 162 -1.46 9.39 20.82
CA ARG A 162 -0.03 9.72 20.92
C ARG A 162 0.61 9.75 19.55
N LEU A 163 0.11 10.63 18.69
CA LEU A 163 0.54 10.72 17.30
C LEU A 163 2.04 10.99 17.22
N VAL A 164 2.74 10.18 16.42
CA VAL A 164 4.14 10.38 16.06
C VAL A 164 4.24 10.31 14.55
N MET A 165 4.84 11.34 13.96
CA MET A 165 5.00 11.53 12.52
C MET A 165 6.46 11.40 12.12
N GLY A 166 6.71 10.67 11.04
CA GLY A 166 8.01 10.59 10.36
C GLY A 166 7.87 11.03 8.91
N MET A 167 9.00 11.29 8.25
CA MET A 167 9.03 11.59 6.82
C MET A 167 10.33 11.12 6.20
N ASP A 168 10.26 10.70 4.92
CA ASP A 168 11.42 10.36 4.13
C ASP A 168 11.39 11.09 2.77
N PRO A 169 11.83 12.36 2.69
CA PRO A 169 11.93 13.05 1.41
C PRO A 169 13.15 12.57 0.61
N GLU A 170 12.92 12.35 -0.68
CA GLU A 170 13.92 11.86 -1.64
C GLU A 170 14.37 12.95 -2.62
N PHE A 171 15.63 12.84 -3.06
CA PHE A 171 16.28 13.78 -3.97
C PHE A 171 17.20 13.07 -4.96
N VAL A 172 17.39 13.68 -6.13
CA VAL A 172 18.46 13.34 -7.08
C VAL A 172 19.53 14.43 -7.03
N LEU A 173 20.79 14.02 -7.09
CA LEU A 173 21.92 14.95 -7.23
C LEU A 173 22.27 15.12 -8.71
N VAL A 174 22.38 16.36 -9.16
CA VAL A 174 22.74 16.71 -10.54
C VAL A 174 23.90 17.69 -10.51
N ASP A 175 24.95 17.42 -11.28
CA ASP A 175 26.06 18.37 -11.41
C ASP A 175 25.62 19.60 -12.23
N ALA A 176 25.82 20.81 -11.70
CA ALA A 176 25.35 22.04 -12.34
C ALA A 176 26.05 22.36 -13.66
N GLY A 177 27.30 21.92 -13.84
CA GLY A 177 28.09 22.23 -15.03
C GLY A 177 27.75 21.31 -16.21
N SER A 178 27.74 20.01 -15.96
CA SER A 178 27.47 18.97 -16.96
C SER A 178 25.97 18.65 -17.10
N ASN A 179 25.15 19.02 -16.12
CA ASN A 179 23.77 18.59 -15.99
C ASN A 179 23.64 17.05 -15.94
N GLU A 180 24.69 16.33 -15.55
CA GLU A 180 24.69 14.88 -15.41
C GLU A 180 24.25 14.45 -14.01
N MET A 181 23.65 13.27 -13.92
CA MET A 181 23.27 12.70 -12.63
C MET A 181 24.49 12.19 -11.88
N VAL A 182 24.55 12.50 -10.58
CA VAL A 182 25.57 11.97 -9.69
C VAL A 182 24.91 11.03 -8.68
N PRO A 183 25.29 9.74 -8.62
CA PRO A 183 24.72 8.81 -7.66
C PRO A 183 24.96 9.26 -6.21
N ALA A 184 23.90 9.27 -5.39
CA ALA A 184 23.99 9.62 -3.96
C ALA A 184 24.95 8.71 -3.19
N SER A 185 25.07 7.43 -3.57
CA SER A 185 26.00 6.48 -2.98
C SER A 185 27.49 6.82 -3.13
N ARG A 186 27.84 7.83 -3.93
CA ARG A 186 29.21 8.37 -3.93
C ARG A 186 29.54 9.13 -2.65
N PHE A 187 28.53 9.57 -1.90
CA PHE A 187 28.68 10.41 -0.72
C PHE A 187 27.99 9.86 0.53
N LEU A 188 26.92 9.09 0.35
CA LEU A 188 26.03 8.66 1.44
C LEU A 188 26.02 7.14 1.58
N ASP A 189 25.99 6.66 2.81
CA ASP A 189 25.72 5.26 3.12
C ASP A 189 24.24 4.91 2.89
N ARG A 190 23.89 3.63 3.00
CA ARG A 190 22.50 3.17 2.84
C ARG A 190 21.64 3.37 4.09
N GLU A 191 22.29 3.55 5.23
CA GLU A 191 21.65 3.65 6.54
C GLU A 191 21.92 5.01 7.16
N GLY A 192 21.13 5.36 8.17
CA GLY A 192 21.23 6.62 8.90
C GLY A 192 20.19 7.66 8.47
N GLU A 193 20.26 8.81 9.14
CA GLU A 193 19.37 9.96 8.96
C GLU A 193 19.56 10.62 7.58
N VAL A 194 20.73 10.45 6.97
CA VAL A 194 21.04 10.89 5.60
C VAL A 194 21.63 9.70 4.88
N GLY A 195 20.88 9.13 3.95
CA GLY A 195 21.27 7.90 3.26
C GLY A 195 20.98 7.93 1.76
N CYS A 196 21.14 6.77 1.13
CA CYS A 196 20.76 6.56 -0.26
C CYS A 196 19.83 5.35 -0.43
N ASP A 197 18.91 5.46 -1.39
CA ASP A 197 17.92 4.41 -1.69
C ASP A 197 18.14 3.77 -3.07
N ALA A 198 17.66 2.53 -3.17
CA ALA A 198 17.89 1.61 -4.26
C ALA A 198 16.90 1.77 -5.42
N VAL A 199 17.43 2.00 -6.62
CA VAL A 199 16.69 1.89 -7.87
C VAL A 199 17.05 0.58 -8.57
N HIS A 200 16.03 -0.21 -8.85
CA HIS A 200 16.15 -1.51 -9.50
C HIS A 200 15.92 -1.36 -11.01
N GLY A 201 16.97 -1.59 -11.81
CA GLY A 201 16.92 -1.54 -13.28
C GLY A 201 16.91 -2.93 -13.93
N GLU A 202 17.34 -3.00 -15.20
CA GLU A 202 17.46 -4.23 -16.01
C GLU A 202 18.53 -5.19 -15.47
N GLY A 203 18.29 -5.78 -14.30
CA GLY A 203 19.13 -6.83 -13.71
C GLY A 203 20.20 -6.34 -12.72
N PHE A 204 20.29 -5.05 -12.45
CA PHE A 204 21.20 -4.49 -11.44
C PHE A 204 20.50 -3.45 -10.54
N THR A 205 20.97 -3.37 -9.30
CA THR A 205 20.52 -2.39 -8.30
C THR A 205 21.54 -1.27 -8.19
N THR A 206 21.10 -0.03 -8.34
CA THR A 206 21.90 1.18 -8.12
C THR A 206 21.35 1.96 -6.94
N PHE A 207 22.12 2.92 -6.40
CA PHE A 207 21.70 3.76 -5.27
C PHE A 207 21.80 5.25 -5.61
N PRO A 208 21.02 5.73 -6.61
CA PRO A 208 21.17 7.08 -7.12
C PRO A 208 20.42 8.13 -6.29
N ILE A 209 19.45 7.73 -5.48
CA ILE A 209 18.55 8.62 -4.73
C ILE A 209 19.17 8.94 -3.37
N ALA A 210 19.22 10.23 -3.01
CA ALA A 210 19.51 10.67 -1.66
C ALA A 210 18.20 10.74 -0.88
N GLU A 211 18.14 10.12 0.29
CA GLU A 211 16.96 10.08 1.14
C GLU A 211 17.30 10.64 2.53
N LEU A 212 16.48 11.56 3.01
CA LEU A 212 16.62 12.10 4.36
C LEU A 212 15.59 11.41 5.26
N ARG A 213 15.99 10.96 6.44
CA ARG A 213 15.17 10.22 7.40
C ARG A 213 15.25 10.87 8.78
N PRO A 214 14.76 12.13 8.95
CA PRO A 214 14.77 12.84 10.23
C PRO A 214 14.11 12.03 11.35
N ASP A 215 14.56 12.24 12.59
CA ASP A 215 13.92 11.64 13.75
C ASP A 215 12.42 12.00 13.83
N PRO A 216 11.52 11.06 14.17
CA PRO A 216 10.07 11.28 14.14
C PRO A 216 9.57 12.15 15.31
N SER A 217 8.62 13.04 15.05
CA SER A 217 8.12 14.04 16.02
C SER A 217 6.63 13.88 16.33
N GLY A 218 6.21 14.27 17.53
CA GLY A 218 4.79 14.28 17.93
C GLY A 218 3.98 15.44 17.35
N ASP A 219 4.64 16.44 16.78
CA ASP A 219 4.00 17.60 16.16
C ASP A 219 4.67 17.99 14.83
N PRO A 220 3.94 18.62 13.88
CA PRO A 220 4.47 18.92 12.55
C PRO A 220 5.63 19.93 12.56
N THR A 221 5.62 20.89 13.49
CA THR A 221 6.68 21.91 13.59
C THR A 221 7.99 21.27 14.05
N GLY A 222 7.92 20.36 15.02
CA GLY A 222 9.06 19.57 15.47
C GLY A 222 9.64 18.71 14.34
N LEU A 223 8.79 18.09 13.52
CA LEU A 223 9.25 17.28 12.39
C LEU A 223 9.98 18.13 11.33
N LEU A 224 9.45 19.32 11.00
CA LEU A 224 10.12 20.25 10.08
C LEU A 224 11.45 20.75 10.61
N LYS A 225 11.55 21.07 11.91
CA LYS A 225 12.83 21.46 12.54
C LYS A 225 13.87 20.35 12.41
N ARG A 226 13.46 19.10 12.61
CA ARG A 226 14.35 17.93 12.48
C ARG A 226 14.80 17.74 11.05
N LEU A 227 13.88 17.83 10.08
CA LEU A 227 14.25 17.84 8.66
C LEU A 227 15.30 18.91 8.34
N MET A 228 15.16 20.14 8.86
CA MET A 228 16.14 21.20 8.64
C MET A 228 17.53 20.83 9.20
N PHE A 229 17.60 20.17 10.36
CA PHE A 229 18.87 19.66 10.91
C PHE A 229 19.45 18.55 10.04
N THR A 230 18.62 17.61 9.57
CA THR A 230 19.02 16.53 8.65
C THR A 230 19.57 17.10 7.33
N MET A 231 18.91 18.10 6.76
CA MET A 231 19.38 18.79 5.55
C MET A 231 20.75 19.47 5.76
N GLN A 232 20.98 20.06 6.93
CA GLN A 232 22.29 20.63 7.28
C GLN A 232 23.36 19.55 7.47
N ALA A 233 23.00 18.38 8.02
CA ALA A 233 23.91 17.23 8.09
C ALA A 233 24.26 16.74 6.68
N ALA A 234 23.26 16.58 5.81
CA ALA A 234 23.44 16.17 4.42
C ALA A 234 24.35 17.14 3.65
N GLY A 235 24.15 18.45 3.81
CA GLY A 235 25.01 19.47 3.19
C GLY A 235 26.44 19.56 3.76
N ARG A 236 26.74 18.86 4.88
CA ARG A 236 28.10 18.66 5.38
C ARG A 236 28.73 17.38 4.84
N MET A 237 27.94 16.32 4.67
CA MET A 237 28.39 15.05 4.06
C MET A 237 28.66 15.22 2.57
N ILE A 238 27.78 15.92 1.86
CA ILE A 238 27.94 16.28 0.45
C ILE A 238 28.51 17.71 0.40
N GLY A 239 29.84 17.79 0.54
CA GLY A 239 30.56 19.06 0.51
C GLY A 239 30.70 19.70 -0.87
N ASP A 240 30.39 18.95 -1.94
CA ASP A 240 30.46 19.43 -3.31
C ASP A 240 29.34 20.42 -3.61
N ARG A 241 29.72 21.68 -3.86
CA ARG A 241 28.82 22.80 -4.10
C ARG A 241 28.43 22.95 -5.57
N SER A 242 29.00 22.16 -6.50
CA SER A 242 28.51 22.12 -7.88
C SER A 242 27.20 21.32 -8.01
N LEU A 243 26.86 20.51 -7.01
CA LEU A 243 25.68 19.65 -7.07
C LEU A 243 24.40 20.40 -6.71
N ILE A 244 23.39 20.20 -7.56
CA ILE A 244 22.02 20.65 -7.38
C ILE A 244 21.19 19.46 -6.88
N TRP A 245 20.44 19.68 -5.80
CA TRP A 245 19.48 18.73 -5.27
C TRP A 245 18.13 18.96 -5.94
N GLN A 246 17.66 17.98 -6.70
CA GLN A 246 16.37 18.03 -7.39
C GLN A 246 15.35 17.14 -6.68
N ALA A 247 14.16 17.69 -6.43
CA ALA A 247 13.00 16.99 -5.89
C ALA A 247 11.82 17.04 -6.90
N GLY A 248 10.77 16.25 -6.65
CA GLY A 248 9.55 16.24 -7.45
C GLY A 248 9.14 14.82 -7.85
N GLY A 249 8.00 14.66 -8.53
CA GLY A 249 7.47 13.31 -8.84
C GLY A 249 8.33 12.51 -9.83
N MET A 250 9.01 13.17 -10.76
CA MET A 250 9.99 12.56 -11.69
C MET A 250 10.94 13.65 -12.20
N PRO A 251 11.87 14.15 -11.36
CA PRO A 251 12.77 15.24 -11.73
C PRO A 251 13.73 14.85 -12.86
N ARG A 252 13.97 13.55 -13.05
CA ARG A 252 14.75 13.00 -14.17
C ARG A 252 13.97 11.86 -14.83
N PRO A 253 13.97 11.76 -16.17
CA PRO A 253 13.26 10.70 -16.88
C PRO A 253 13.64 9.31 -16.37
N GLY A 254 12.64 8.48 -16.08
CA GLY A 254 12.85 7.12 -15.60
C GLY A 254 13.21 7.00 -14.11
N LEU A 255 13.27 8.11 -13.38
CA LEU A 255 13.54 8.14 -11.94
C LEU A 255 12.43 8.90 -11.22
N PRO A 256 11.28 8.23 -10.98
CA PRO A 256 10.27 8.80 -10.11
C PRO A 256 10.84 8.87 -8.69
N LEU A 257 10.66 10.01 -8.03
CA LEU A 257 10.96 10.13 -6.61
C LEU A 257 9.68 10.03 -5.80
N GLY A 258 9.80 9.38 -4.66
CA GLY A 258 8.82 9.37 -3.61
C GLY A 258 9.10 10.43 -2.55
N GLY A 259 8.08 10.72 -1.76
CA GLY A 259 8.25 11.26 -0.43
C GLY A 259 7.31 10.49 0.46
N HIS A 260 7.83 9.94 1.56
CA HIS A 260 7.01 9.14 2.47
C HIS A 260 6.64 9.95 3.70
N LEU A 261 5.40 9.80 4.16
CA LEU A 261 4.96 10.26 5.48
C LEU A 261 4.54 9.05 6.30
N HIS A 262 5.06 8.98 7.51
CA HIS A 262 4.76 7.90 8.46
C HIS A 262 3.90 8.43 9.59
N PHE A 263 2.91 7.65 9.98
CA PHE A 263 2.05 7.95 11.12
C PHE A 263 2.03 6.74 12.06
N SER A 264 2.25 6.99 13.35
CA SER A 264 2.20 5.96 14.39
C SER A 264 1.58 6.52 15.67
N GLY A 265 1.26 5.64 16.61
CA GLY A 265 0.54 6.02 17.84
C GLY A 265 -0.91 6.44 17.61
N ILE A 266 -1.48 6.02 16.47
CA ILE A 266 -2.89 6.14 16.11
C ILE A 266 -3.38 4.82 15.51
N VAL A 267 -4.64 4.46 15.77
CA VAL A 267 -5.29 3.26 15.23
C VAL A 267 -5.63 3.49 13.76
N LEU A 268 -5.03 2.68 12.89
CA LEU A 268 -5.36 2.68 11.46
C LEU A 268 -6.78 2.16 11.25
N THR A 269 -7.61 2.96 10.59
CA THR A 269 -8.97 2.60 10.17
C THR A 269 -9.18 2.92 8.69
N PRO A 270 -10.11 2.24 8.00
CA PRO A 270 -10.51 2.61 6.65
C PRO A 270 -10.96 4.07 6.53
N GLU A 271 -11.63 4.61 7.55
CA GLU A 271 -12.09 5.99 7.61
C GLU A 271 -10.93 6.98 7.69
N LEU A 272 -9.94 6.70 8.55
CA LEU A 272 -8.74 7.52 8.66
C LEU A 272 -7.97 7.53 7.34
N LEU A 273 -7.82 6.37 6.69
CA LEU A 273 -7.15 6.27 5.40
C LEU A 273 -7.88 7.09 4.32
N ARG A 274 -9.22 7.02 4.27
CA ARG A 274 -10.02 7.86 3.35
C ARG A 274 -9.92 9.34 3.66
N ALA A 275 -9.83 9.71 4.94
CA ALA A 275 -9.64 11.10 5.33
C ALA A 275 -8.29 11.63 4.81
N LEU A 276 -7.23 10.83 4.93
CA LEU A 276 -5.91 11.16 4.38
C LEU A 276 -5.93 11.26 2.85
N ASP A 277 -6.55 10.29 2.16
CA ASP A 277 -6.69 10.33 0.70
C ASP A 277 -7.45 11.56 0.23
N ASN A 278 -8.57 11.90 0.88
CA ASN A 278 -9.35 13.10 0.57
C ASN A 278 -8.55 14.37 0.84
N TYR A 279 -7.80 14.41 1.95
CA TYR A 279 -6.94 15.53 2.29
C TYR A 279 -5.86 15.78 1.23
N LEU A 280 -5.26 14.73 0.67
CA LEU A 280 -4.28 14.84 -0.42
C LEU A 280 -4.95 15.17 -1.76
N THR A 281 -6.12 14.60 -2.02
CA THR A 281 -6.85 14.82 -3.29
C THR A 281 -7.28 16.28 -3.44
N LEU A 282 -7.70 16.94 -2.35
CA LEU A 282 -8.22 18.31 -2.40
C LEU A 282 -7.18 19.32 -2.94
N PRO A 283 -5.97 19.48 -2.37
CA PRO A 283 -4.94 20.36 -2.93
C PRO A 283 -4.54 20.00 -4.36
N VAL A 284 -4.40 18.70 -4.68
CA VAL A 284 -4.02 18.27 -6.03
C VAL A 284 -5.11 18.64 -7.04
N SER A 285 -6.39 18.45 -6.70
CA SER A 285 -7.51 18.84 -7.56
C SER A 285 -7.65 20.35 -7.76
N LEU A 286 -7.04 21.16 -6.89
CA LEU A 286 -6.99 22.62 -7.05
C LEU A 286 -5.80 23.07 -7.93
N LEU A 287 -4.83 22.19 -8.18
CA LEU A 287 -3.66 22.46 -9.02
C LEU A 287 -3.85 22.01 -10.48
N GLU A 288 -4.84 21.14 -10.74
CA GLU A 288 -5.29 20.73 -12.08
C GLU A 288 -6.34 21.69 -12.64
#